data_AF-A0A9D8KV07-F1
#
_entry.id   AF-A0A9D8KV07-F1
#
_cell.length_a   1.000
_cell.length_b   1.000
_cell.length_c   1.000
_cell.angle_alpha   90.00
_cell.angle_beta   90.00
_cell.angle_gamma   90.00
#
_symmetry.space_group_name_H-M   'P 1'
#
loop_
_entity.id
_entity.type
_entity.pdbx_description
1 polymer ?
#
loop_
_entity_poly.entity_id
_entity_poly.type
_entity_poly.pdbx_seq_one_letter_code
_entity_poly.pdbx_strand_id
1 'polypeptide(L)'
;MSDERFEFSRRLQQAMSAAGYEPRPAILFRLFNARYTGRSVSFQSASRWLGGRSLPEQDKLQVLAELFGVTPQALRFGDAPRVAETHGEWNALGAH
;
A
#
# COMPACT_ATOMS: atom_id res chain seq x y z
N MET A 1 21.13 -2.55 -8.57
CA MET A 1 19.80 -2.18 -9.12
C MET A 1 18.65 -3.03 -8.53
N SER A 2 18.72 -3.43 -7.25
CA SER A 2 17.62 -4.14 -6.56
C SER A 2 16.95 -3.29 -5.47
N ASP A 3 17.44 -2.06 -5.31
CA ASP A 3 17.10 -1.18 -4.20
C ASP A 3 15.70 -0.60 -4.35
N GLU A 4 15.31 -0.16 -5.55
CA GLU A 4 14.00 0.48 -5.78
C GLU A 4 12.80 -0.39 -5.40
N ARG A 5 12.87 -1.71 -5.66
CA ARG A 5 11.77 -2.64 -5.31
C ARG A 5 11.70 -2.87 -3.80
N PHE A 6 12.85 -2.90 -3.14
CA PHE A 6 12.97 -3.09 -1.70
C PHE A 6 12.59 -1.81 -0.93
N GLU A 7 13.05 -0.66 -1.41
CA GLU A 7 12.68 0.66 -0.89
C GLU A 7 11.19 0.93 -1.08
N PHE A 8 10.62 0.59 -2.24
CA PHE A 8 9.17 0.63 -2.46
C PHE A 8 8.43 -0.22 -1.42
N SER A 9 8.88 -1.46 -1.19
CA SER A 9 8.21 -2.33 -0.23
C SER A 9 8.34 -1.82 1.19
N ARG A 10 9.48 -1.22 1.55
CA ARG A 10 9.66 -0.56 2.85
C ARG A 10 8.71 0.62 3.02
N ARG A 11 8.58 1.49 2.01
CA ARG A 11 7.66 2.64 2.01
C ARG A 11 6.21 2.21 2.08
N LEU A 12 5.83 1.14 1.36
CA LEU A 12 4.49 0.58 1.41
C LEU A 12 4.15 0.05 2.81
N GLN A 13 5.08 -0.66 3.44
CA GLN A 13 4.91 -1.12 4.82
C GLN A 13 4.79 0.06 5.79
N GLN A 14 5.61 1.10 5.62
CA GLN A 14 5.52 2.32 6.42
C GLN A 14 4.18 3.05 6.23
N ALA A 15 3.68 3.16 4.99
CA ALA A 15 2.40 3.77 4.69
C ALA A 15 1.23 2.97 5.32
N MET A 16 1.30 1.64 5.27
CA MET A 16 0.34 0.77 5.97
C MET A 16 0.37 1.01 7.48
N SER A 17 1.55 0.95 8.10
CA SER A 17 1.69 1.18 9.54
C SER A 17 1.28 2.60 9.95
N ALA A 18 1.59 3.62 9.14
CA ALA A 18 1.19 5.01 9.37
C ALA A 18 -0.33 5.19 9.28
N ALA A 19 -0.99 4.43 8.40
CA ALA A 19 -2.45 4.35 8.32
C ALA A 19 -3.07 3.45 9.42
N GLY A 20 -2.26 2.89 10.33
CA GLY A 20 -2.72 2.03 11.43
C GLY A 20 -2.97 0.57 11.03
N TYR A 21 -2.54 0.15 9.84
CA TYR A 21 -2.65 -1.22 9.37
C TYR A 21 -1.37 -1.99 9.57
N GLU A 22 -1.49 -3.28 9.93
CA GLU A 22 -0.33 -4.15 9.96
C GLU A 22 0.14 -4.46 8.53
N PRO A 23 1.45 -4.38 8.22
CA PRO A 23 2.03 -4.60 6.89
C PRO A 23 1.95 -6.07 6.43
N ARG A 24 0.73 -6.57 6.30
CA ARG A 24 0.40 -7.96 5.97
C ARG A 24 -0.22 -8.04 4.59
N PRO A 25 0.17 -9.05 3.78
CA PRO A 25 -0.38 -9.23 2.43
C PRO A 25 -1.88 -9.48 2.42
N ALA A 26 -2.43 -10.09 3.47
CA ALA A 26 -3.87 -10.31 3.60
C ALA A 26 -4.64 -8.99 3.72
N ILE A 27 -4.14 -8.08 4.56
CA ILE A 27 -4.74 -6.76 4.79
C ILE A 27 -4.61 -5.93 3.52
N LEU A 28 -3.42 -5.88 2.93
CA LEU A 28 -3.18 -5.17 1.68
C LEU A 28 -4.09 -5.68 0.55
N PHE A 29 -4.19 -7.00 0.39
CA PHE A 29 -5.07 -7.62 -0.60
C PHE A 29 -6.54 -7.22 -0.38
N ARG A 30 -7.02 -7.29 0.86
CA ARG A 30 -8.41 -6.96 1.19
C ARG A 30 -8.72 -5.48 0.95
N LEU A 31 -7.86 -4.58 1.45
CA LEU A 31 -7.99 -3.13 1.24
C LEU A 31 -7.95 -2.78 -0.24
N PHE A 32 -7.00 -3.37 -0.98
CA PHE A 32 -6.87 -3.15 -2.42
C PHE A 32 -8.11 -3.60 -3.17
N ASN A 33 -8.56 -4.84 -2.97
CA ASN A 33 -9.73 -5.36 -3.68
C ASN A 33 -11.03 -4.65 -3.28
N ALA A 34 -11.13 -4.11 -2.06
CA ALA A 34 -12.27 -3.31 -1.64
C ALA A 34 -12.35 -1.96 -2.38
N ARG A 35 -11.21 -1.34 -2.68
CA ARG A 35 -11.15 -0.04 -3.37
C ARG A 35 -11.04 -0.17 -4.89
N TYR A 36 -10.52 -1.27 -5.39
CA TYR A 36 -10.27 -1.51 -6.80
C TYR A 36 -11.52 -2.03 -7.52
N THR A 37 -12.09 -1.20 -8.39
CA THR A 37 -13.27 -1.56 -9.20
C THR A 37 -12.93 -2.35 -10.47
N GLY A 38 -11.64 -2.56 -10.77
CA GLY A 38 -11.17 -3.25 -11.95
C GLY A 38 -10.94 -4.75 -11.76
N ARG A 39 -9.97 -5.33 -12.49
CA ARG A 39 -9.59 -6.74 -12.36
C ARG A 39 -8.87 -7.01 -11.04
N SER A 40 -9.61 -7.62 -10.10
CA SER A 40 -9.12 -8.04 -8.78
C SER A 40 -7.69 -8.56 -8.80
N VAL A 41 -6.85 -8.06 -7.89
CA VAL A 41 -5.47 -8.52 -7.76
C VAL A 41 -5.41 -9.72 -6.83
N SER A 42 -4.63 -10.73 -7.19
CA SER A 42 -4.45 -11.91 -6.35
C SER A 42 -3.59 -11.63 -5.11
N PHE A 43 -3.79 -12.39 -4.04
CA PHE A 43 -2.99 -12.33 -2.82
C PHE A 43 -1.48 -12.44 -3.08
N GLN A 44 -1.08 -13.28 -4.05
CA GLN A 44 0.32 -13.43 -4.47
C GLN A 44 0.93 -12.11 -4.96
N SER A 45 0.15 -11.26 -5.63
CA SER A 45 0.63 -9.94 -6.09
C SER A 45 0.85 -9.00 -4.92
N ALA A 46 -0.08 -8.94 -3.96
CA ALA A 46 0.07 -8.16 -2.74
C ALA A 46 1.30 -8.61 -1.92
N SER A 47 1.51 -9.93 -1.79
CA SER A 47 2.70 -10.50 -1.15
C SER A 47 3.99 -10.12 -1.87
N ARG A 48 3.99 -10.12 -3.20
CA ARG A 48 5.16 -9.69 -3.98
C ARG A 48 5.49 -8.21 -3.81
N TRP A 49 4.48 -7.34 -3.65
CA TRP A 49 4.69 -5.92 -3.41
C TRP A 49 5.29 -5.66 -2.02
N LEU A 50 4.75 -6.29 -0.98
CA LEU A 50 5.29 -6.18 0.38
C LEU A 50 6.66 -6.82 0.54
N GLY A 51 6.92 -7.91 -0.18
CA GLY A 51 8.22 -8.58 -0.19
C GLY A 51 9.26 -7.94 -1.10
N GLY A 52 8.95 -6.81 -1.75
CA GLY A 52 9.86 -6.15 -2.71
C GLY A 52 10.23 -7.03 -3.89
N ARG A 53 9.42 -8.06 -4.19
CA ARG A 53 9.65 -9.02 -5.27
C ARG A 53 9.16 -8.50 -6.61
N SER A 54 8.10 -7.69 -6.62
CA SER A 54 7.57 -7.05 -7.83
C SER A 54 7.08 -5.63 -7.52
N LEU A 55 7.07 -4.76 -8.55
CA LEU A 55 6.44 -3.45 -8.48
C LEU A 55 5.01 -3.54 -9.03
N PRO A 56 4.05 -2.79 -8.46
CA PRO A 56 2.73 -2.63 -9.05
C PRO A 56 2.81 -1.83 -10.36
N GLU A 57 1.83 -2.04 -11.23
CA GLU A 57 1.60 -1.19 -12.40
C GLU A 57 1.06 0.18 -11.97
N GLN A 58 1.12 1.17 -12.86
CA GLN A 58 0.76 2.56 -12.54
C GLN A 58 -0.67 2.68 -11.96
N ASP A 59 -1.64 2.01 -12.56
CA ASP A 59 -3.04 1.98 -12.10
C ASP A 59 -3.17 1.44 -10.66
N LYS A 60 -2.46 0.35 -10.35
CA LYS A 60 -2.46 -0.25 -9.01
C LYS A 60 -1.70 0.62 -8.01
N LEU A 61 -0.62 1.27 -8.44
CA LEU A 61 0.15 2.21 -7.63
C LEU A 61 -0.71 3.41 -7.21
N GLN A 62 -1.54 3.94 -8.12
CA GLN A 62 -2.48 5.02 -7.81
C GLN A 62 -3.48 4.59 -6.74
N VAL A 63 -4.06 3.40 -6.86
CA VAL A 63 -5.02 2.87 -5.88
C VAL A 63 -4.37 2.65 -4.51
N LEU A 64 -3.13 2.15 -4.47
CA LEU A 64 -2.36 2.00 -3.23
C LEU A 64 -2.08 3.36 -2.57
N ALA A 65 -1.72 4.35 -3.38
CA ALA A 65 -1.52 5.71 -2.94
C ALA A 65 -2.80 6.31 -2.33
N GLU A 66 -3.93 6.18 -3.03
CA GLU A 66 -5.24 6.61 -2.53
C GLU A 66 -5.65 5.90 -1.24
N LEU A 67 -5.36 4.61 -1.10
CA LEU A 67 -5.69 3.82 0.10
C LEU A 67 -4.99 4.31 1.36
N PHE A 68 -3.73 4.72 1.24
CA PHE A 68 -2.92 5.17 2.37
C PHE A 68 -2.80 6.69 2.46
N GLY A 69 -3.51 7.43 1.59
CA GLY A 69 -3.46 8.89 1.56
C GLY A 69 -2.09 9.47 1.17
N VAL A 70 -1.29 8.72 0.41
CA VAL A 70 0.04 9.16 -0.07
C VAL A 70 0.01 9.40 -1.58
N THR A 71 1.04 10.04 -2.14
CA THR A 71 1.14 10.18 -3.61
C THR A 71 1.79 8.94 -4.24
N PRO A 72 1.40 8.55 -5.47
CA PRO A 72 2.00 7.41 -6.15
C PRO A 72 3.51 7.63 -6.41
N GLN A 73 3.91 8.88 -6.61
CA GLN A 73 5.31 9.27 -6.76
C GLN A 73 6.10 9.11 -5.45
N ALA A 74 5.54 9.52 -4.30
CA ALA A 74 6.16 9.30 -2.99
C ALA A 74 6.33 7.80 -2.69
N LEU A 75 5.31 7.00 -3.00
CA LEU A 75 5.36 5.56 -2.79
C LEU A 75 6.44 4.88 -3.67
N ARG A 76 6.62 5.34 -4.91
CA ARG A 76 7.58 4.77 -5.87
C ARG A 76 9.01 5.28 -5.68
N PHE A 77 9.21 6.60 -5.63
CA PHE A 77 10.53 7.23 -5.66
C PHE A 77 11.00 7.73 -4.29
N GLY A 78 10.11 7.83 -3.30
CA GLY A 78 10.49 8.17 -1.93
C GLY A 78 10.60 9.66 -1.62
N ASP A 79 10.01 10.53 -2.45
CA ASP A 79 9.89 11.94 -2.08
C ASP A 79 9.02 12.05 -0.82
N ALA A 80 9.62 12.61 0.24
CA ALA A 80 9.28 12.34 1.63
C ALA A 80 7.77 12.41 1.94
N PRO A 81 7.20 11.45 2.69
CA PRO A 81 5.93 11.71 3.35
C PRO A 81 6.22 12.80 4.40
N ARG A 82 5.76 14.03 4.13
CA ARG A 82 5.23 14.82 5.23
C ARG A 82 4.15 13.95 5.82
N VAL A 83 4.48 13.33 6.96
CA VAL A 83 3.59 12.54 7.80
C VAL A 83 2.34 13.38 7.95
N ALA A 84 1.33 13.05 7.14
CA ALA A 84 0.01 13.61 7.32
C ALA A 84 -0.44 13.02 8.65
N GLU A 85 -0.38 13.89 9.65
CA GLU A 85 -0.80 13.62 11.00
C GLU A 85 -2.12 12.84 10.99
N THR A 86 -2.06 11.65 11.57
CA THR A 86 -3.16 10.94 12.23
C THR A 86 -4.54 11.27 11.65
N HIS A 87 -5.00 10.48 10.67
CA HIS A 87 -6.44 10.28 10.51
C HIS A 87 -6.78 8.91 11.06
N GLY A 88 -6.79 8.84 12.40
CA GLY A 88 -7.28 7.71 13.18
C GLY A 88 -8.80 7.65 13.15
N GLU A 89 -9.41 7.59 11.98
CA GLU A 89 -10.86 7.59 11.81
C GLU A 89 -11.35 6.52 10.82
N TRP A 90 -10.70 5.34 10.81
CA TRP A 90 -11.16 4.20 9.99
C TRP A 90 -11.24 2.86 10.72
N ASN A 91 -11.32 2.87 12.06
CA ASN A 91 -11.50 1.64 12.85
C ASN A 91 -12.99 1.26 13.06
N ALA A 92 -13.83 1.37 12.03
CA ALA A 92 -15.26 1.09 12.13
C ALA A 92 -15.75 -0.13 11.31
N LEU A 93 -14.91 -0.81 10.51
CA LEU A 93 -15.40 -1.88 9.62
C LEU A 93 -14.49 -3.11 9.62
N GLY A 94 -14.71 -4.03 10.56
CA GLY A 94 -14.05 -5.34 10.51
C GLY A 94 -14.30 -6.34 11.63
N ALA A 95 -15.19 -6.09 12.58
CA ALA A 95 -15.67 -7.11 13.50
C ALA A 95 -16.98 -7.69 12.95
N HIS A 96 -16.92 -8.90 12.39
CA HIS A 96 -18.06 -9.80 12.28
C HIS A 96 -17.55 -11.25 12.29
#